data_AF-A0A5M1DVY3-F1
#
_entry.id   AF-A0A5M1DVY3-F1
#
_cell.length_a   1.000
_cell.length_b   1.000
_cell.length_c   1.000
_cell.angle_alpha   90.00
_cell.angle_beta   90.00
_cell.angle_gamma   90.00
#
_symmetry.space_group_name_H-M   'P 1'
#
loop_
_entity.id
_entity.type
_entity.pdbx_description
1 polymer ?
#
loop_
_entity_poly.entity_id
_entity_poly.type
_entity_poly.pdbx_seq_one_letter_code
_entity_poly.pdbx_strand_id
1 'polypeptide(L)'
;MINASYINNPYKNGYSIQKSNQTQAADKILGYGVDKEGFFTSDFNEAAKIPKDYKIDATQMQSLVKNLSQNKNFDTINFIKTLENTYKVFSSLMEISKNALPLGFEMDKNSFAILKIYDNAQDLENNFLSNVNSYQGNKVIINLKDLNLKDQSFMNFASVILNQFGGGYLIEGQSNIGGKLMGFDKNMDKNQIQDLSNFIKNNSFIANGSMEKLMEALDLFSSNLNIEEFKQKWLNLTTNLEPSNKTIEQIAREDLKAKEEQKPRTPIQSESQNKETYKDDNAKNKLLKKLLENKFGKSEELELLFGIKFSDDKMGEFSKILSKNTAKSVDIKA
;
A
#
# COMPACT_ATOMS: atom_id res chain seq x y z
N MET A 1 -23.89 -12.33 16.97
CA MET A 1 -24.18 -11.43 15.83
C MET A 1 -22.87 -11.17 15.11
N ILE A 2 -22.69 -11.66 13.89
CA ILE A 2 -21.44 -11.52 13.12
C ILE A 2 -21.69 -10.45 12.05
N ASN A 3 -21.11 -9.26 12.23
CA ASN A 3 -21.09 -8.20 11.22
C ASN A 3 -20.14 -8.61 10.09
N ALA A 4 -20.65 -8.89 8.89
CA ALA A 4 -19.80 -9.18 7.73
C ALA A 4 -19.97 -8.08 6.67
N SER A 5 -19.29 -6.95 6.91
CA SER A 5 -19.00 -5.86 5.96
C SER A 5 -17.51 -5.84 5.58
N TYR A 6 -16.82 -6.98 5.76
CA TYR A 6 -15.38 -7.11 5.56
C TYR A 6 -15.04 -7.56 4.14
N ILE A 7 -14.15 -6.81 3.52
CA ILE A 7 -13.46 -7.17 2.29
C ILE A 7 -12.11 -7.77 2.69
N ASN A 8 -11.82 -8.97 2.23
CA ASN A 8 -10.48 -9.53 2.30
C ASN A 8 -9.65 -9.03 1.12
N ASN A 9 -8.38 -8.76 1.39
CA ASN A 9 -7.42 -8.41 0.36
C ASN A 9 -7.22 -9.58 -0.62
N PRO A 10 -7.30 -9.42 -1.96
CA PRO A 10 -7.23 -10.52 -2.91
C PRO A 10 -5.87 -11.22 -2.94
N TYR A 11 -4.82 -10.66 -2.30
CA TYR A 11 -3.59 -11.41 -2.03
C TYR A 11 -3.80 -12.57 -1.04
N LYS A 12 -4.93 -12.61 -0.31
CA LYS A 12 -5.37 -13.69 0.59
C LYS A 12 -6.91 -13.82 0.60
N ASN A 13 -7.48 -14.49 -0.41
CA ASN A 13 -8.84 -15.07 -0.54
C ASN A 13 -10.10 -14.29 -0.07
N GLY A 14 -10.96 -13.94 -1.04
CA GLY A 14 -12.45 -14.01 -0.99
C GLY A 14 -13.25 -12.95 -0.23
N TYR A 15 -14.18 -12.25 -0.90
CA TYR A 15 -15.14 -11.30 -0.30
C TYR A 15 -16.25 -12.01 0.49
N SER A 16 -16.67 -11.49 1.66
CA SER A 16 -17.88 -11.94 2.36
C SER A 16 -18.79 -10.76 2.71
N ILE A 17 -20.02 -10.73 2.19
CA ILE A 17 -20.98 -9.63 2.43
C ILE A 17 -22.40 -10.19 2.69
N GLN A 18 -23.11 -9.67 3.69
CA GLN A 18 -24.47 -10.07 4.09
C GLN A 18 -25.60 -9.22 3.47
N LYS A 19 -26.82 -9.79 3.46
CA LYS A 19 -28.05 -9.32 2.80
C LYS A 19 -28.83 -8.27 3.60
N SER A 20 -29.39 -7.26 2.90
CA SER A 20 -30.43 -6.35 3.42
C SER A 20 -31.86 -6.73 2.99
N ASN A 21 -32.85 -6.19 3.72
CA ASN A 21 -34.29 -6.32 3.49
C ASN A 21 -34.79 -5.32 2.43
N GLN A 22 -35.38 -5.86 1.37
CA GLN A 22 -35.78 -5.14 0.15
C GLN A 22 -37.28 -4.88 0.13
N THR A 23 -37.68 -3.62 -0.08
CA THR A 23 -39.05 -3.30 -0.50
C THR A 23 -39.14 -2.55 -1.83
N GLN A 24 -38.02 -2.11 -2.43
CA GLN A 24 -38.01 -1.37 -3.71
C GLN A 24 -36.82 -1.67 -4.66
N ALA A 25 -35.99 -2.67 -4.36
CA ALA A 25 -34.80 -2.96 -5.14
C ALA A 25 -35.11 -3.82 -6.39
N ALA A 26 -34.50 -3.47 -7.52
CA ALA A 26 -34.53 -4.22 -8.76
C ALA A 26 -33.39 -5.26 -8.86
N ASP A 27 -32.26 -5.02 -8.20
CA ASP A 27 -31.11 -5.94 -8.13
C ASP A 27 -30.43 -5.89 -6.74
N LYS A 28 -29.39 -6.72 -6.53
CA LYS A 28 -28.49 -6.69 -5.36
C LYS A 28 -27.02 -6.59 -5.77
N ILE A 29 -26.35 -5.56 -5.29
CA ILE A 29 -24.90 -5.40 -5.41
C ILE A 29 -24.31 -5.26 -4.01
N LEU A 30 -23.18 -5.93 -3.74
CA LEU A 30 -22.52 -5.90 -2.43
C LEU A 30 -23.47 -6.22 -1.25
N GLY A 31 -24.52 -7.02 -1.46
CA GLY A 31 -25.50 -7.38 -0.43
C GLY A 31 -26.64 -6.36 -0.20
N TYR A 32 -26.61 -5.20 -0.85
CA TYR A 32 -27.60 -4.13 -0.72
C TYR A 32 -28.48 -4.00 -1.95
N GLY A 33 -29.67 -3.44 -1.77
CA GLY A 33 -30.60 -3.19 -2.87
C GLY A 33 -30.09 -2.14 -3.85
N VAL A 34 -30.35 -2.36 -5.14
CA VAL A 34 -30.08 -1.41 -6.22
C VAL A 34 -31.38 -1.17 -6.99
N ASP A 35 -31.68 0.08 -7.30
CA ASP A 35 -32.86 0.45 -8.08
C ASP A 35 -32.69 0.17 -9.58
N LYS A 36 -33.71 0.49 -10.38
CA LYS A 36 -33.69 0.26 -11.84
C LYS A 36 -32.74 1.20 -12.59
N GLU A 37 -32.33 2.30 -11.96
CA GLU A 37 -31.39 3.29 -12.52
C GLU A 37 -29.93 2.93 -12.21
N GLY A 38 -29.69 1.90 -11.37
CA GLY A 38 -28.34 1.45 -11.00
C GLY A 38 -27.78 2.10 -9.74
N PHE A 39 -28.62 2.79 -8.95
CA PHE A 39 -28.21 3.40 -7.68
C PHE A 39 -28.58 2.52 -6.48
N PHE A 40 -27.76 2.55 -5.44
CA PHE A 40 -28.13 1.89 -4.18
C PHE A 40 -29.39 2.49 -3.57
N THR A 41 -30.20 1.63 -2.96
CA THR A 41 -31.34 2.06 -2.15
C THR A 41 -30.87 2.62 -0.79
N SER A 42 -31.76 3.35 -0.10
CA SER A 42 -31.41 4.09 1.13
C SER A 42 -30.89 3.24 2.30
N ASP A 43 -31.10 1.92 2.27
CA ASP A 43 -30.56 0.96 3.24
C ASP A 43 -29.03 0.91 3.22
N PHE A 44 -28.41 1.06 2.05
CA PHE A 44 -26.95 1.18 1.93
C PHE A 44 -26.45 2.46 2.62
N ASN A 45 -27.09 3.59 2.33
CA ASN A 45 -26.74 4.88 2.92
C ASN A 45 -26.90 4.84 4.44
N GLU A 46 -27.97 4.22 4.95
CA GLU A 46 -28.18 4.03 6.38
C GLU A 46 -27.07 3.21 7.03
N ALA A 47 -26.64 2.12 6.39
CA ALA A 47 -25.52 1.31 6.87
C ALA A 47 -24.20 2.09 6.95
N ALA A 48 -23.92 2.93 5.94
CA ALA A 48 -22.72 3.77 5.88
C ALA A 48 -22.86 5.13 6.59
N LYS A 49 -24.03 5.42 7.19
CA LYS A 49 -24.41 6.72 7.79
C LYS A 49 -24.23 7.92 6.86
N ILE A 50 -24.61 7.72 5.60
CA ILE A 50 -24.71 8.76 4.56
C ILE A 50 -26.19 9.21 4.51
N PRO A 51 -26.50 10.49 4.20
CA PRO A 51 -27.87 10.95 3.97
C PRO A 51 -28.63 10.05 3.01
N LYS A 52 -29.89 9.74 3.34
CA LYS A 52 -30.73 8.77 2.61
C LYS A 52 -31.04 9.19 1.17
N ASP A 53 -30.99 10.48 0.90
CA ASP A 53 -31.23 11.12 -0.40
C ASP A 53 -29.98 11.13 -1.31
N TYR A 54 -28.81 10.76 -0.79
CA TYR A 54 -27.59 10.70 -1.59
C TYR A 54 -27.64 9.56 -2.61
N LYS A 55 -27.55 9.87 -3.90
CA LYS A 55 -27.49 8.85 -4.96
C LYS A 55 -26.07 8.29 -5.07
N ILE A 56 -25.92 6.97 -4.89
CA ILE A 56 -24.64 6.27 -5.00
C ILE A 56 -24.73 5.24 -6.11
N ASP A 57 -23.97 5.46 -7.19
CA ASP A 57 -23.89 4.54 -8.32
C ASP A 57 -23.22 3.22 -7.89
N ALA A 58 -23.92 2.10 -8.13
CA ALA A 58 -23.47 0.81 -7.67
C ALA A 58 -22.22 0.31 -8.41
N THR A 59 -22.03 0.69 -9.67
CA THR A 59 -20.87 0.30 -10.50
C THR A 59 -19.61 1.05 -10.06
N GLN A 60 -19.73 2.35 -9.78
CA GLN A 60 -18.65 3.15 -9.20
C GLN A 60 -18.23 2.56 -7.85
N MET A 61 -19.20 2.15 -7.04
CA MET A 61 -18.92 1.56 -5.74
C MET A 61 -18.23 0.19 -5.83
N GLN A 62 -18.63 -0.67 -6.77
CA GLN A 62 -17.94 -1.93 -7.02
C GLN A 62 -16.48 -1.70 -7.43
N SER A 63 -16.23 -0.67 -8.25
CA SER A 63 -14.88 -0.27 -8.65
C SER A 63 -14.06 0.19 -7.45
N LEU A 64 -14.66 0.99 -6.56
CA LEU A 64 -14.03 1.41 -5.31
C LEU A 64 -13.69 0.22 -4.40
N VAL A 65 -14.64 -0.69 -4.19
CA VAL A 65 -14.44 -1.93 -3.42
C VAL A 65 -13.31 -2.78 -3.98
N LYS A 66 -13.26 -2.92 -5.31
CA LYS A 66 -12.22 -3.69 -5.99
C LYS A 66 -10.84 -3.05 -5.82
N ASN A 67 -10.74 -1.73 -5.86
CA ASN A 67 -9.47 -1.04 -5.66
C ASN A 67 -9.03 -1.12 -4.19
N LEU A 68 -9.95 -0.92 -3.25
CA LEU A 68 -9.69 -1.06 -1.82
C LEU A 68 -9.23 -2.45 -1.45
N SER A 69 -9.82 -3.49 -2.03
CA SER A 69 -9.41 -4.85 -1.74
C SER A 69 -7.93 -5.05 -2.07
N GLN A 70 -7.42 -4.46 -3.16
CA GLN A 70 -6.01 -4.55 -3.56
C GLN A 70 -5.03 -3.79 -2.65
N ASN A 71 -5.51 -3.12 -1.59
CA ASN A 71 -4.66 -2.35 -0.69
C ASN A 71 -3.69 -3.25 0.10
N LYS A 72 -2.40 -3.11 -0.16
CA LYS A 72 -1.34 -3.96 0.42
C LYS A 72 -1.05 -3.74 1.90
N ASN A 73 -1.64 -2.74 2.56
CA ASN A 73 -1.38 -2.39 3.96
C ASN A 73 -2.42 -2.97 4.93
N PHE A 74 -3.49 -3.57 4.40
CA PHE A 74 -4.57 -4.15 5.18
C PHE A 74 -4.82 -5.59 4.78
N ASP A 75 -5.02 -6.45 5.78
CA ASP A 75 -5.44 -7.83 5.59
C ASP A 75 -6.96 -7.89 5.38
N THR A 76 -7.69 -7.13 6.20
CA THR A 76 -9.14 -7.00 6.12
C THR A 76 -9.53 -5.53 6.13
N ILE A 77 -10.60 -5.18 5.42
CA ILE A 77 -11.16 -3.83 5.37
C ILE A 77 -12.65 -3.92 5.68
N ASN A 78 -13.11 -3.26 6.74
CA ASN A 78 -14.52 -3.00 6.96
C ASN A 78 -14.95 -1.85 6.05
N PHE A 79 -15.55 -2.21 4.94
CA PHE A 79 -15.88 -1.28 3.86
C PHE A 79 -16.90 -0.23 4.28
N ILE A 80 -17.98 -0.66 4.93
CA ILE A 80 -19.06 0.24 5.34
C ILE A 80 -18.54 1.26 6.33
N LYS A 81 -17.70 0.83 7.28
CA LYS A 81 -17.09 1.76 8.24
C LYS A 81 -16.05 2.67 7.60
N THR A 82 -15.30 2.17 6.61
CA THR A 82 -14.38 2.99 5.80
C THR A 82 -15.12 4.10 5.05
N LEU A 83 -16.26 3.77 4.43
CA LEU A 83 -17.13 4.76 3.78
C LEU A 83 -17.71 5.76 4.78
N GLU A 84 -18.18 5.31 5.95
CA GLU A 84 -18.65 6.19 7.02
C GLU A 84 -17.57 7.21 7.42
N ASN A 85 -16.34 6.74 7.67
CA ASN A 85 -15.21 7.60 8.01
C ASN A 85 -14.89 8.61 6.89
N THR A 86 -14.91 8.14 5.64
CA THR A 86 -14.62 8.97 4.47
C THR A 86 -15.72 10.02 4.26
N TYR A 87 -16.99 9.65 4.43
CA TYR A 87 -18.11 10.57 4.32
C TYR A 87 -18.07 11.63 5.41
N LYS A 88 -17.74 11.26 6.65
CA LYS A 88 -17.56 12.21 7.76
C LYS A 88 -16.54 13.31 7.43
N VAL A 89 -15.42 12.93 6.82
CA VAL A 89 -14.39 13.90 6.37
C VAL A 89 -14.94 14.76 5.23
N PHE A 90 -15.55 14.13 4.23
CA PHE A 90 -16.11 14.83 3.07
C PHE A 90 -17.17 15.86 3.48
N SER A 91 -18.15 15.48 4.31
CA SER A 91 -19.21 16.38 4.75
C SER A 91 -18.67 17.54 5.58
N SER A 92 -17.73 17.27 6.49
CA SER A 92 -17.06 18.31 7.28
C SER A 92 -16.30 19.29 6.38
N LEU A 93 -15.63 18.80 5.33
CA LEU A 93 -14.99 19.66 4.35
C LEU A 93 -16.01 20.54 3.64
N MET A 94 -17.10 19.96 3.10
CA MET A 94 -18.14 20.71 2.39
C MET A 94 -18.78 21.81 3.25
N GLU A 95 -18.98 21.55 4.55
CA GLU A 95 -19.47 22.56 5.49
C GLU A 95 -18.46 23.70 5.69
N ILE A 96 -17.19 23.38 5.92
CA ILE A 96 -16.14 24.37 6.21
C ILE A 96 -15.79 25.19 4.96
N SER A 97 -15.73 24.55 3.79
CA SER A 97 -15.27 25.13 2.53
C SER A 97 -16.40 25.63 1.64
N LYS A 98 -17.63 25.74 2.17
CA LYS A 98 -18.81 26.27 1.46
C LYS A 98 -19.09 25.52 0.15
N ASN A 99 -19.09 24.19 0.21
CA ASN A 99 -19.36 23.27 -0.89
C ASN A 99 -18.33 23.28 -2.03
N ALA A 100 -17.08 23.65 -1.75
CA ALA A 100 -15.98 23.56 -2.72
C ALA A 100 -14.80 22.77 -2.14
N LEU A 101 -14.29 21.75 -2.81
CA LEU A 101 -13.12 21.01 -2.30
C LEU A 101 -11.86 21.92 -2.26
N PRO A 102 -11.12 21.99 -1.13
CA PRO A 102 -9.90 22.77 -1.03
C PRO A 102 -8.74 22.08 -1.78
N LEU A 103 -7.62 22.78 -1.98
CA LEU A 103 -6.40 22.18 -2.56
C LEU A 103 -5.80 21.11 -1.65
N GLY A 104 -6.07 21.16 -0.35
CA GLY A 104 -5.69 20.14 0.60
C GLY A 104 -6.23 20.45 2.00
N PHE A 105 -6.03 19.53 2.94
CA PHE A 105 -6.46 19.71 4.31
C PHE A 105 -5.58 18.93 5.29
N GLU A 106 -5.52 19.40 6.54
CA GLU A 106 -4.96 18.68 7.68
C GLU A 106 -6.10 18.12 8.51
N MET A 107 -6.00 16.85 8.91
CA MET A 107 -6.95 16.22 9.82
C MET A 107 -6.24 15.50 10.96
N ASP A 108 -6.95 15.36 12.08
CA ASP A 108 -6.57 14.42 13.13
C ASP A 108 -6.89 12.98 12.68
N LYS A 109 -5.90 12.10 12.72
CA LYS A 109 -5.96 10.74 12.17
C LYS A 109 -6.90 9.79 12.93
N ASN A 110 -7.23 10.11 14.19
CA ASN A 110 -8.04 9.24 15.04
C ASN A 110 -9.50 9.69 15.07
N SER A 111 -9.73 11.00 15.21
CA SER A 111 -11.05 11.63 15.30
C SER A 111 -11.62 12.06 13.95
N PHE A 112 -10.77 12.21 12.94
CA PHE A 112 -11.07 12.77 11.62
C PHE A 112 -11.52 14.23 11.63
N ALA A 113 -11.23 14.97 12.71
CA ALA A 113 -11.50 16.40 12.77
C ALA A 113 -10.62 17.15 11.77
N ILE A 114 -11.22 18.01 10.93
CA ILE A 114 -10.49 18.92 10.05
C ILE A 114 -9.85 20.02 10.91
N LEU A 115 -8.52 20.11 10.86
CA LEU A 115 -7.74 21.06 11.66
C LEU A 115 -7.37 22.30 10.87
N LYS A 116 -7.12 22.13 9.56
CA LYS A 116 -6.76 23.21 8.65
C LYS A 116 -7.17 22.86 7.22
N ILE A 117 -7.61 23.86 6.46
CA ILE A 117 -7.78 23.76 5.00
C ILE A 117 -6.70 24.57 4.30
N TYR A 118 -6.32 24.14 3.11
CA TYR A 118 -5.31 24.80 2.30
C TYR A 118 -5.93 25.20 0.95
N ASP A 119 -6.05 26.50 0.72
CA ASP A 119 -6.48 27.08 -0.56
C ASP A 119 -5.30 27.63 -1.37
N ASN A 120 -4.12 27.67 -0.77
CA ASN A 120 -2.89 28.13 -1.39
C ASN A 120 -1.93 26.95 -1.60
N ALA A 121 -1.46 26.79 -2.85
CA ALA A 121 -0.58 25.70 -3.24
C ALA A 121 0.78 25.72 -2.52
N GLN A 122 1.36 26.90 -2.30
CA GLN A 122 2.66 27.03 -1.63
C GLN A 122 2.56 26.67 -0.15
N ASP A 123 1.50 27.11 0.54
CA ASP A 123 1.27 26.76 1.94
C ASP A 123 1.04 25.25 2.10
N LEU A 124 0.24 24.64 1.21
CA LEU A 124 0.05 23.20 1.18
C LEU A 124 1.37 22.45 1.00
N GLU A 125 2.17 22.85 0.01
CA GLU A 125 3.42 22.18 -0.32
C GLU A 125 4.43 22.29 0.83
N ASN A 126 4.64 23.49 1.37
CA ASN A 126 5.55 23.70 2.50
C ASN A 126 5.19 22.82 3.71
N ASN A 127 3.90 22.70 4.04
CA ASN A 127 3.45 21.91 5.19
C ASN A 127 3.45 20.41 4.88
N PHE A 128 2.97 19.99 3.70
CA PHE A 128 2.97 18.58 3.28
C PHE A 128 4.40 18.02 3.30
N LEU A 129 5.35 18.77 2.75
CA LEU A 129 6.76 18.37 2.66
C LEU A 129 7.45 18.26 4.03
N SER A 130 7.05 19.08 5.01
CA SER A 130 7.55 18.98 6.39
C SER A 130 6.99 17.78 7.15
N ASN A 131 5.78 17.35 6.80
CA ASN A 131 5.02 16.31 7.51
C ASN A 131 5.29 14.90 6.96
N VAL A 132 5.77 14.75 5.71
CA VAL A 132 6.26 13.45 5.18
C VAL A 132 7.42 12.89 6.02
N ASN A 133 8.12 13.76 6.77
CA ASN A 133 9.18 13.37 7.69
C ASN A 133 8.65 12.97 9.09
N SER A 134 7.33 13.03 9.33
CA SER A 134 6.72 12.73 10.62
C SER A 134 5.55 11.75 10.50
N TYR A 135 5.87 10.45 10.48
CA TYR A 135 5.01 9.35 10.98
C TYR A 135 4.63 9.52 12.49
N GLN A 136 4.81 10.72 13.04
CA GLN A 136 5.19 10.98 14.41
C GLN A 136 4.16 11.83 15.18
N GLY A 137 2.99 12.09 14.59
CA GLY A 137 1.91 12.86 15.19
C GLY A 137 0.53 12.22 15.02
N ASN A 138 -0.48 12.86 15.61
CA ASN A 138 -1.89 12.51 15.44
C ASN A 138 -2.51 13.16 14.21
N LYS A 139 -1.71 13.79 13.36
CA LYS A 139 -2.16 14.64 12.26
C LYS A 139 -1.66 14.10 10.94
N VAL A 140 -2.47 14.25 9.90
CA VAL A 140 -2.09 13.93 8.52
C VAL A 140 -2.56 15.05 7.59
N ILE A 141 -1.72 15.40 6.63
CA ILE A 141 -2.06 16.33 5.55
C ILE A 141 -2.41 15.52 4.31
N ILE A 142 -3.57 15.81 3.73
CA ILE A 142 -4.01 15.28 2.45
C ILE A 142 -3.86 16.39 1.40
N ASN A 143 -3.08 16.08 0.36
CA ASN A 143 -2.97 16.93 -0.83
C ASN A 143 -4.05 16.53 -1.84
N LEU A 144 -4.89 17.47 -2.24
CA LEU A 144 -5.91 17.31 -3.30
C LEU A 144 -5.57 18.07 -4.59
N LYS A 145 -4.54 18.92 -4.59
CA LYS A 145 -4.18 19.86 -5.67
C LYS A 145 -3.94 19.17 -7.00
N ASP A 146 -3.18 18.08 -6.99
CA ASP A 146 -2.79 17.35 -8.20
C ASP A 146 -3.82 16.30 -8.61
N LEU A 147 -4.94 16.23 -7.89
CA LEU A 147 -6.00 15.28 -8.15
C LEU A 147 -6.99 15.93 -9.11
N ASN A 148 -7.21 15.27 -10.23
CA ASN A 148 -8.14 15.72 -11.26
C ASN A 148 -9.59 15.50 -10.81
N LEU A 149 -9.99 16.20 -9.75
CA LEU A 149 -11.33 16.18 -9.19
C LEU A 149 -12.24 17.07 -10.04
N LYS A 150 -12.49 16.65 -11.29
CA LYS A 150 -13.45 17.33 -12.19
C LYS A 150 -14.86 17.35 -11.59
N ASP A 151 -15.16 16.31 -10.82
CA ASP A 151 -16.39 16.16 -10.06
C ASP A 151 -16.06 16.27 -8.55
N GLN A 152 -16.77 17.14 -7.83
CA GLN A 152 -16.60 17.31 -6.39
C GLN A 152 -17.56 16.42 -5.58
N SER A 153 -18.20 15.44 -6.22
CA SER A 153 -19.02 14.45 -5.55
C SER A 153 -18.25 13.65 -4.50
N PHE A 154 -18.99 13.15 -3.51
CA PHE A 154 -18.46 12.27 -2.48
C PHE A 154 -17.80 11.03 -3.09
N MET A 155 -18.39 10.44 -4.13
CA MET A 155 -17.86 9.23 -4.74
C MET A 155 -16.51 9.47 -5.42
N ASN A 156 -16.37 10.59 -6.13
CA ASN A 156 -15.09 10.94 -6.71
C ASN A 156 -14.05 11.22 -5.62
N PHE A 157 -14.42 11.99 -4.59
CA PHE A 157 -13.58 12.23 -3.41
C PHE A 157 -13.11 10.91 -2.77
N ALA A 158 -14.02 10.00 -2.45
CA ALA A 158 -13.73 8.72 -1.82
C ALA A 158 -12.80 7.86 -2.69
N SER A 159 -13.07 7.80 -4.00
CA SER A 159 -12.25 7.04 -4.95
C SER A 159 -10.80 7.54 -5.01
N VAL A 160 -10.60 8.82 -4.77
CA VAL A 160 -9.30 9.47 -4.88
C VAL A 160 -8.56 9.43 -3.56
N ILE A 161 -9.20 9.83 -2.46
CA ILE A 161 -8.63 9.84 -1.11
C ILE A 161 -8.20 8.45 -0.67
N LEU A 162 -9.03 7.43 -0.86
CA LEU A 162 -8.74 6.10 -0.34
C LEU A 162 -7.60 5.38 -1.08
N ASN A 163 -7.21 5.88 -2.24
CA ASN A 163 -6.04 5.42 -3.00
C ASN A 163 -4.77 6.21 -2.69
N GLN A 164 -4.84 7.27 -1.86
CA GLN A 164 -3.68 8.00 -1.41
C GLN A 164 -3.11 7.42 -0.12
N PHE A 165 -1.82 7.65 0.11
CA PHE A 165 -1.14 7.26 1.35
C PHE A 165 -1.90 7.74 2.60
N GLY A 166 -2.29 9.03 2.64
CA GLY A 166 -3.05 9.59 3.76
C GLY A 166 -4.49 9.06 3.87
N GLY A 167 -5.01 8.40 2.83
CA GLY A 167 -6.29 7.70 2.87
C GLY A 167 -6.28 6.46 3.75
N GLY A 168 -5.11 5.87 4.00
CA GLY A 168 -4.97 4.70 4.87
C GLY A 168 -5.53 4.92 6.28
N TYR A 169 -5.44 6.14 6.81
CA TYR A 169 -5.99 6.48 8.13
C TYR A 169 -7.53 6.42 8.19
N LEU A 170 -8.21 6.54 7.05
CA LEU A 170 -9.68 6.46 6.95
C LEU A 170 -10.19 5.02 6.86
N ILE A 171 -9.31 4.11 6.45
CA ILE A 171 -9.63 2.69 6.29
C ILE A 171 -9.82 2.07 7.67
N GLU A 172 -10.99 1.45 7.86
CA GLU A 172 -11.27 0.63 9.02
C GLU A 172 -10.95 -0.83 8.68
N GLY A 173 -10.19 -1.53 9.53
CA GLY A 173 -9.85 -2.92 9.30
C GLY A 173 -8.63 -3.37 10.07
N GLN A 174 -8.17 -4.59 9.78
CA GLN A 174 -6.92 -5.11 10.33
C GLN A 174 -5.77 -4.74 9.40
N SER A 175 -4.89 -3.86 9.86
CA SER A 175 -3.63 -3.56 9.17
C SER A 175 -2.60 -4.67 9.37
N ASN A 176 -1.87 -5.00 8.32
CA ASN A 176 -0.72 -5.90 8.39
C ASN A 176 0.52 -5.19 8.94
N ILE A 177 1.67 -5.88 8.97
CA ILE A 177 2.95 -5.28 9.43
C ILE A 177 3.31 -4.02 8.64
N GLY A 178 3.12 -4.01 7.32
CA GLY A 178 3.30 -2.83 6.48
C GLY A 178 2.41 -1.67 6.92
N GLY A 179 1.10 -1.90 7.08
CA GLY A 179 0.17 -0.87 7.55
C GLY A 179 0.47 -0.37 8.98
N LYS A 180 0.94 -1.25 9.87
CA LYS A 180 1.40 -0.87 11.23
C LYS A 180 2.59 0.08 11.17
N LEU A 181 3.60 -0.22 10.35
CA LEU A 181 4.77 0.66 10.14
C LEU A 181 4.39 2.03 9.55
N MET A 182 3.32 2.06 8.77
CA MET A 182 2.77 3.28 8.17
C MET A 182 1.91 4.08 9.15
N GLY A 183 1.62 3.52 10.33
CA GLY A 183 0.83 4.15 11.39
C GLY A 183 -0.68 4.04 11.20
N PHE A 184 -1.15 3.12 10.35
CA PHE A 184 -2.58 2.91 10.10
C PHE A 184 -3.27 2.07 11.19
N ASP A 185 -2.50 1.38 12.03
CA ASP A 185 -3.05 0.65 13.17
C ASP A 185 -3.43 1.61 14.29
N LYS A 186 -4.74 1.72 14.57
CA LYS A 186 -5.28 2.61 15.61
C LYS A 186 -4.90 2.20 17.03
N ASN A 187 -4.50 0.95 17.23
CA ASN A 187 -4.10 0.42 18.54
C ASN A 187 -2.58 0.53 18.77
N MET A 188 -1.83 1.04 17.78
CA MET A 188 -0.39 1.16 17.87
C MET A 188 0.00 2.62 18.03
N ASP A 189 0.68 2.93 19.13
CA ASP A 189 1.17 4.27 19.37
C ASP A 189 2.49 4.55 18.63
N LYS A 190 2.91 5.82 18.67
CA LYS A 190 4.13 6.29 18.02
C LYS A 190 5.38 5.54 18.49
N ASN A 191 5.50 5.25 19.78
CA ASN A 191 6.69 4.61 20.33
C ASN A 191 6.77 3.17 19.85
N GLN A 192 5.64 2.46 19.84
CA GLN A 192 5.56 1.10 19.32
C GLN A 192 5.94 1.03 17.83
N ILE A 193 5.47 1.99 17.01
CA ILE A 193 5.84 2.09 15.58
C ILE A 193 7.35 2.34 15.44
N GLN A 194 7.90 3.27 16.23
CA GLN A 194 9.32 3.59 16.21
C GLN A 194 10.19 2.40 16.66
N ASP A 195 9.75 1.65 17.67
CA ASP A 195 10.43 0.45 18.16
C ASP A 195 10.47 -0.64 17.10
N LEU A 196 9.35 -0.88 16.40
CA LEU A 196 9.31 -1.83 15.29
C LEU A 196 10.22 -1.38 14.13
N SER A 197 10.18 -0.10 13.77
CA SER A 197 11.04 0.47 12.72
C SER A 197 12.53 0.34 13.09
N ASN A 198 12.89 0.67 14.33
CA ASN A 198 14.25 0.54 14.85
C ASN A 198 14.72 -0.91 14.88
N PHE A 199 13.85 -1.84 15.27
CA PHE A 199 14.15 -3.26 15.26
C PHE A 199 14.52 -3.75 13.85
N ILE A 200 13.71 -3.42 12.83
CA ILE A 200 13.96 -3.82 11.44
C ILE A 200 15.27 -3.19 10.94
N LYS A 201 15.50 -1.91 11.25
CA LYS A 201 16.73 -1.20 10.89
C LYS A 201 17.97 -1.84 11.50
N ASN A 202 17.92 -2.17 12.79
CA ASN A 202 19.05 -2.76 13.52
C ASN A 202 19.31 -4.21 13.10
N ASN A 203 18.31 -4.90 12.57
CA ASN A 203 18.42 -6.25 12.03
C ASN A 203 18.23 -6.20 10.50
N SER A 204 19.11 -5.46 9.82
CA SER A 204 18.99 -5.22 8.38
C SER A 204 19.02 -6.53 7.58
N PHE A 205 18.08 -6.69 6.66
CA PHE A 205 18.00 -7.83 5.75
C PHE A 205 18.82 -7.57 4.48
N ILE A 206 19.60 -8.56 4.06
CA ILE A 206 20.32 -8.56 2.78
C ILE A 206 19.92 -9.82 2.03
N ALA A 207 19.27 -9.68 0.88
CA ALA A 207 18.82 -10.82 0.08
C ALA A 207 19.99 -11.63 -0.51
N ASN A 208 21.20 -11.06 -0.63
CA ASN A 208 22.36 -11.65 -1.32
C ASN A 208 22.01 -12.21 -2.71
N GLY A 209 21.11 -11.55 -3.44
CA GLY A 209 20.61 -12.00 -4.75
C GLY A 209 19.56 -13.12 -4.73
N SER A 210 19.18 -13.64 -3.55
CA SER A 210 18.12 -14.64 -3.42
C SER A 210 16.74 -14.01 -3.57
N MET A 211 16.08 -14.30 -4.68
CA MET A 211 14.70 -13.86 -4.94
C MET A 211 13.71 -14.50 -3.96
N GLU A 212 13.94 -15.75 -3.56
CA GLU A 212 13.11 -16.45 -2.58
C GLU A 212 13.12 -15.73 -1.22
N LYS A 213 14.30 -15.39 -0.70
CA LYS A 213 14.42 -14.64 0.56
C LYS A 213 13.82 -13.23 0.46
N LEU A 214 13.95 -12.58 -0.70
CA LEU A 214 13.31 -11.28 -0.94
C LEU A 214 11.79 -11.40 -0.89
N MET A 215 11.21 -12.42 -1.54
CA MET A 215 9.76 -12.67 -1.50
C MET A 215 9.29 -12.99 -0.08
N GLU A 216 10.03 -13.82 0.66
CA GLU A 216 9.70 -14.14 2.05
C GLU A 216 9.69 -12.87 2.93
N ALA A 217 10.66 -11.98 2.75
CA ALA A 217 10.67 -10.69 3.46
C ALA A 217 9.44 -9.82 3.11
N LEU A 218 9.06 -9.73 1.84
CA LEU A 218 7.87 -8.98 1.40
C LEU A 218 6.57 -9.59 1.93
N ASP A 219 6.50 -10.91 2.00
CA ASP A 219 5.35 -11.64 2.56
C ASP A 219 5.22 -11.40 4.07
N LEU A 220 6.32 -11.25 4.81
CA LEU A 220 6.29 -10.88 6.22
C LEU A 220 5.70 -9.48 6.43
N PHE A 221 6.07 -8.49 5.60
CA PHE A 221 5.44 -7.16 5.67
C PHE A 221 3.94 -7.22 5.36
N SER A 222 3.54 -8.11 4.46
CA SER A 222 2.15 -8.30 4.05
C SER A 222 1.38 -9.30 4.95
N SER A 223 1.90 -9.58 6.15
CA SER A 223 1.33 -10.56 7.07
C SER A 223 0.56 -9.90 8.22
N ASN A 224 -0.46 -10.61 8.71
CA ASN A 224 -1.26 -10.22 9.87
C ASN A 224 -0.67 -10.67 11.21
N LEU A 225 0.64 -11.01 11.22
CA LEU A 225 1.34 -11.50 12.40
C LEU A 225 1.28 -10.47 13.53
N ASN A 226 1.34 -10.95 14.76
CA ASN A 226 1.66 -10.06 15.87
C ASN A 226 3.13 -9.62 15.79
N ILE A 227 3.47 -8.53 16.49
CA ILE A 227 4.80 -7.91 16.39
C ILE A 227 5.92 -8.86 16.80
N GLU A 228 5.72 -9.66 17.86
CA GLU A 228 6.76 -10.55 18.35
C GLU A 228 6.99 -11.74 17.40
N GLU A 229 5.93 -12.31 16.84
CA GLU A 229 6.02 -13.33 15.79
C GLU A 229 6.73 -12.78 14.54
N PHE A 230 6.38 -11.57 14.10
CA PHE A 230 7.08 -10.91 12.99
C PHE A 230 8.57 -10.75 13.29
N LYS A 231 8.93 -10.22 14.48
CA LYS A 231 10.32 -10.03 14.89
C LYS A 231 11.10 -11.34 14.87
N GLN A 232 10.52 -12.42 15.37
CA GLN A 232 11.16 -13.75 15.35
C GLN A 232 11.41 -14.25 13.92
N LYS A 233 10.40 -14.17 13.04
CA LYS A 233 10.57 -14.58 11.63
C LYS A 233 11.56 -13.70 10.88
N TRP A 234 11.54 -12.39 11.15
CA TRP A 234 12.49 -11.43 10.59
C TRP A 234 13.93 -11.78 11.01
N LEU A 235 14.16 -12.09 12.29
CA LEU A 235 15.48 -12.53 12.75
C LEU A 235 15.95 -13.78 12.01
N ASN A 236 15.11 -14.80 11.89
CA ASN A 236 15.47 -16.05 11.19
C ASN A 236 15.88 -15.79 9.73
N LEU A 237 15.22 -14.86 9.04
CA LEU A 237 15.61 -14.42 7.70
C LEU A 237 17.00 -13.76 7.67
N THR A 238 17.32 -12.96 8.70
CA THR A 238 18.58 -12.21 8.80
C THR A 238 19.76 -13.05 9.30
N THR A 239 19.53 -14.03 10.20
CA THR A 239 20.59 -14.86 10.79
C THR A 239 21.01 -16.02 9.90
N ASN A 240 20.13 -16.51 9.02
CA ASN A 240 20.44 -17.56 8.04
C ASN A 240 21.16 -17.03 6.79
N LEU A 241 21.83 -15.88 6.91
CA LEU A 241 22.77 -15.38 5.94
C LEU A 241 24.15 -15.93 6.30
N GLU A 242 24.42 -17.17 5.92
CA GLU A 242 25.81 -17.62 5.75
C GLU A 242 26.52 -16.54 4.90
N PRO A 243 27.66 -15.98 5.36
CA PRO A 243 28.46 -15.14 4.50
C PRO A 243 28.78 -15.99 3.26
N SER A 244 28.30 -15.56 2.09
CA SER A 244 28.78 -16.12 0.84
C SER A 244 30.27 -15.78 0.76
N ASN A 245 31.12 -16.68 1.24
CA ASN A 245 32.57 -16.61 1.06
C ASN A 245 32.96 -16.81 -0.41
N LYS A 246 31.98 -17.02 -1.30
CA LYS A 246 32.18 -17.13 -2.74
C LYS A 246 32.26 -15.75 -3.37
N THR A 247 33.44 -15.39 -3.85
CA THR A 247 33.65 -14.25 -4.75
C THR A 247 32.79 -14.42 -6.01
N ILE A 248 32.41 -13.33 -6.67
CA ILE A 248 31.70 -13.37 -7.97
C ILE A 248 32.43 -14.28 -8.99
N GLU A 249 33.77 -14.31 -8.93
CA GLU A 249 34.58 -15.23 -9.73
C GLU A 249 34.39 -16.72 -9.39
N GLN A 250 34.15 -17.07 -8.13
CA GLN A 250 33.91 -18.46 -7.73
C GLN A 250 32.52 -18.93 -8.17
N ILE A 251 31.51 -18.06 -8.10
CA ILE A 251 30.16 -18.33 -8.61
C ILE A 251 30.21 -18.56 -10.13
N ALA A 252 30.91 -17.67 -10.87
CA ALA A 252 31.08 -17.82 -12.31
C ALA A 252 31.87 -19.09 -12.72
N ARG A 253 32.87 -19.50 -11.92
CA ARG A 253 33.64 -20.74 -12.18
C ARG A 253 32.85 -22.01 -11.90
N GLU A 254 31.96 -22.01 -10.90
CA GLU A 254 31.08 -23.15 -10.62
C GLU A 254 30.02 -23.33 -11.73
N ASP A 255 29.45 -22.25 -12.25
CA ASP A 255 28.52 -22.27 -13.39
C ASP A 255 29.20 -22.75 -14.69
N LEU A 256 30.49 -22.43 -14.88
CA LEU A 256 31.28 -22.92 -16.01
C LEU A 256 31.62 -24.40 -15.87
N LYS A 257 32.00 -24.87 -14.67
CA LYS A 257 32.25 -26.30 -14.41
C LYS A 257 30.99 -27.16 -14.55
N ALA A 258 29.83 -26.66 -14.11
CA ALA A 258 28.56 -27.36 -14.27
C ALA A 258 28.13 -27.52 -15.74
N LYS A 259 28.62 -26.64 -16.64
CA LYS A 259 28.42 -26.74 -18.09
C LYS A 259 29.40 -27.67 -18.79
N GLU A 260 30.58 -27.91 -18.23
CA GLU A 260 31.61 -28.80 -18.81
C GLU A 260 31.34 -30.30 -18.54
N GLU A 261 30.57 -30.64 -17.50
CA GLU A 261 30.25 -32.05 -17.16
C GLU A 261 29.04 -32.62 -17.93
N GLN A 262 28.32 -31.82 -18.72
CA GLN A 262 27.28 -32.35 -19.61
C GLN A 262 27.89 -32.83 -20.94
N LYS A 263 28.10 -34.15 -21.05
CA LYS A 263 28.43 -34.82 -22.32
C LYS A 263 27.54 -34.28 -23.45
N PRO A 264 28.10 -33.97 -24.64
CA PRO A 264 27.32 -33.45 -25.75
C PRO A 264 26.28 -34.50 -26.18
N ARG A 265 25.01 -34.19 -25.95
CA ARG A 265 23.91 -34.95 -26.58
C ARG A 265 23.86 -34.55 -28.05
N THR A 266 23.75 -35.55 -28.91
CA THR A 266 23.49 -35.36 -30.34
C THR A 266 22.21 -34.54 -30.54
N PRO A 267 22.16 -33.64 -31.54
CA PRO A 267 20.98 -32.84 -31.79
C PRO A 267 19.82 -33.75 -32.20
N ILE A 268 18.74 -33.76 -31.42
CA ILE A 268 17.46 -34.29 -31.89
C ILE A 268 16.77 -33.12 -32.60
N GLN A 269 16.75 -33.17 -33.94
CA GLN A 269 15.86 -32.32 -34.72
C GLN A 269 14.43 -32.87 -34.56
N SER A 270 13.68 -32.27 -33.65
CA SER A 270 12.22 -32.33 -33.69
C SER A 270 11.70 -30.89 -33.68
N GLU A 271 11.02 -30.49 -34.76
CA GLU A 271 10.30 -29.22 -34.80
C GLU A 271 9.15 -29.27 -33.78
N SER A 272 9.19 -28.36 -32.80
CA SER A 272 8.08 -28.17 -31.86
C SER A 272 6.87 -27.61 -32.58
N GLN A 273 5.71 -28.26 -32.41
CA GLN A 273 4.43 -27.76 -32.91
C GLN A 273 3.81 -26.67 -32.02
N ASN A 274 4.49 -26.18 -30.98
CA ASN A 274 3.95 -25.16 -30.07
C ASN A 274 4.58 -23.78 -30.34
N LYS A 275 3.79 -22.85 -30.91
CA LYS A 275 4.18 -21.47 -31.25
C LYS A 275 3.80 -20.41 -30.21
N GLU A 276 3.38 -20.81 -29.02
CA GLU A 276 3.11 -19.85 -27.94
C GLU A 276 4.13 -19.99 -26.80
N THR A 277 5.05 -19.03 -26.75
CA THR A 277 5.92 -18.79 -25.60
C THR A 277 5.09 -18.09 -24.51
N TYR A 278 5.34 -18.44 -23.24
CA TYR A 278 4.68 -17.91 -22.04
C TYR A 278 4.25 -16.45 -22.18
N LYS A 279 2.96 -16.17 -21.92
CA LYS A 279 2.44 -14.80 -21.84
C LYS A 279 3.15 -14.06 -20.71
N ASP A 280 3.91 -13.05 -21.12
CA ASP A 280 4.66 -12.16 -20.26
C ASP A 280 3.69 -11.17 -19.58
N ASP A 281 3.43 -11.38 -18.28
CA ASP A 281 2.74 -10.38 -17.46
C ASP A 281 3.69 -9.19 -17.21
N ASN A 282 3.65 -8.25 -18.16
CA ASN A 282 4.55 -7.10 -18.34
C ASN A 282 4.81 -6.22 -17.09
N ALA A 283 4.03 -6.34 -16.02
CA ALA A 283 4.25 -5.58 -14.77
C ALA A 283 5.36 -6.19 -13.90
N LYS A 284 5.40 -7.52 -13.77
CA LYS A 284 6.46 -8.23 -12.99
C LYS A 284 7.80 -8.16 -13.71
N ASN A 285 7.79 -8.27 -15.04
CA ASN A 285 9.01 -8.25 -15.84
C ASN A 285 9.67 -6.86 -15.91
N LYS A 286 8.91 -5.77 -15.79
CA LYS A 286 9.48 -4.40 -15.75
C LYS A 286 10.16 -4.09 -14.42
N LEU A 287 9.57 -4.52 -13.29
CA LEU A 287 10.19 -4.44 -11.98
C LEU A 287 11.46 -5.32 -11.92
N LEU A 288 11.37 -6.54 -12.47
CA LEU A 288 12.48 -7.49 -12.60
C LEU A 288 13.67 -6.93 -13.39
N LYS A 289 13.42 -6.27 -14.53
CA LYS A 289 14.49 -5.68 -15.36
C LYS A 289 15.22 -4.53 -14.65
N LYS A 290 14.46 -3.67 -13.95
CA LYS A 290 15.02 -2.55 -13.20
C LYS A 290 15.76 -2.97 -11.92
N LEU A 291 15.33 -4.04 -11.24
CA LEU A 291 16.00 -4.63 -10.06
C LEU A 291 17.40 -5.18 -10.40
N LEU A 292 17.56 -5.77 -11.58
CA LEU A 292 18.79 -6.45 -12.02
C LEU A 292 19.85 -5.51 -12.60
N GLU A 293 19.51 -4.25 -12.93
CA GLU A 293 20.44 -3.25 -13.47
C GLU A 293 21.27 -2.51 -12.40
N ASN A 294 21.25 -3.00 -11.15
CA ASN A 294 22.22 -2.65 -10.09
C ASN A 294 22.29 -1.17 -9.67
N LYS A 295 21.15 -0.47 -9.64
CA LYS A 295 21.00 0.82 -8.93
C LYS A 295 19.61 0.99 -8.32
N PHE A 296 19.42 0.50 -7.08
CA PHE A 296 18.32 0.93 -6.21
C PHE A 296 18.57 2.36 -5.72
N GLY A 297 18.43 3.31 -6.64
CA GLY A 297 18.84 4.70 -6.40
C GLY A 297 17.81 5.75 -6.80
N LYS A 298 16.62 5.37 -7.30
CA LYS A 298 15.61 6.34 -7.73
C LYS A 298 14.28 6.15 -6.99
N SER A 299 13.52 7.24 -6.93
CA SER A 299 12.26 7.40 -6.21
C SER A 299 11.22 6.37 -6.65
N GLU A 300 11.03 6.23 -7.96
CA GLU A 300 10.02 5.36 -8.60
C GLU A 300 10.00 3.90 -8.09
N GLU A 301 11.15 3.34 -7.71
CA GLU A 301 11.23 1.96 -7.24
C GLU A 301 10.70 1.79 -5.81
N LEU A 302 10.86 2.80 -4.96
CA LEU A 302 10.26 2.87 -3.62
C LEU A 302 8.76 3.19 -3.74
N GLU A 303 8.37 3.99 -4.74
CA GLU A 303 6.96 4.28 -5.02
C GLU A 303 6.15 3.03 -5.33
N LEU A 304 6.74 2.12 -6.11
CA LEU A 304 6.10 0.86 -6.48
C LEU A 304 6.00 -0.13 -5.30
N LEU A 305 6.98 -0.09 -4.40
CA LEU A 305 7.06 -0.98 -3.25
C LEU A 305 6.10 -0.55 -2.13
N PHE A 306 6.00 0.76 -1.88
CA PHE A 306 5.21 1.34 -0.79
C PHE A 306 3.90 1.99 -1.24
N GLY A 307 3.66 2.11 -2.55
CA GLY A 307 2.43 2.69 -3.11
C GLY A 307 2.31 4.22 -2.96
N ILE A 308 3.42 4.95 -2.91
CA ILE A 308 3.48 6.41 -2.67
C ILE A 308 4.21 7.08 -3.83
N LYS A 309 3.86 8.30 -4.28
CA LYS A 309 4.72 9.07 -5.20
C LYS A 309 5.65 10.02 -4.44
N PHE A 310 6.95 10.01 -4.74
CA PHE A 310 7.97 10.92 -4.21
C PHE A 310 8.28 12.01 -5.25
N SER A 311 8.16 13.29 -4.88
CA SER A 311 8.55 14.41 -5.76
C SER A 311 10.08 14.44 -5.98
N ASP A 312 10.51 14.67 -7.23
CA ASP A 312 11.90 14.54 -7.70
C ASP A 312 12.95 15.34 -6.90
N ASP A 313 12.57 16.49 -6.32
CA ASP A 313 13.50 17.37 -5.58
C ASP A 313 13.86 16.88 -4.17
N LYS A 314 13.33 15.73 -3.74
CA LYS A 314 13.52 15.19 -2.38
C LYS A 314 14.40 13.95 -2.28
N MET A 315 14.97 13.51 -3.40
CA MET A 315 15.97 12.43 -3.47
C MET A 315 17.15 12.63 -2.48
N GLY A 316 17.53 13.89 -2.23
CA GLY A 316 18.67 14.23 -1.38
C GLY A 316 18.49 13.95 0.12
N GLU A 317 17.27 13.94 0.66
CA GLU A 317 17.05 13.75 2.10
C GLU A 317 16.86 12.28 2.48
N PHE A 318 16.15 11.50 1.68
CA PHE A 318 15.99 10.06 1.95
C PHE A 318 17.30 9.29 1.73
N SER A 319 18.09 9.68 0.72
CA SER A 319 19.45 9.18 0.51
C SER A 319 20.39 9.56 1.67
N LYS A 320 20.17 10.70 2.34
CA LYS A 320 20.92 11.09 3.56
C LYS A 320 20.53 10.26 4.79
N ILE A 321 19.28 9.80 4.88
CA ILE A 321 18.81 8.91 5.94
C ILE A 321 19.47 7.52 5.81
N LEU A 322 19.68 7.05 4.56
CA LEU A 322 20.40 5.81 4.28
C LEU A 322 21.94 5.97 4.31
N SER A 323 22.48 7.13 3.90
CA SER A 323 23.93 7.38 3.84
C SER A 323 24.58 7.84 5.15
N LYS A 324 23.80 8.25 6.16
CA LYS A 324 24.35 8.53 7.51
C LYS A 324 24.85 7.30 8.26
N ASN A 325 24.72 6.11 7.67
CA ASN A 325 25.25 4.84 8.20
C ASN A 325 26.42 4.29 7.38
N THR A 326 27.20 5.12 6.67
CA THR A 326 28.58 4.71 6.38
C THR A 326 29.36 4.74 7.68
N ALA A 327 29.77 3.56 8.14
CA ALA A 327 30.76 3.44 9.20
C ALA A 327 31.94 4.37 8.89
N LYS A 328 32.36 5.17 9.88
CA LYS A 328 33.61 5.92 9.82
C LYS A 328 34.71 4.97 9.34
N SER A 329 35.31 5.28 8.21
CA SER A 329 36.47 4.55 7.69
C SER A 329 37.53 4.46 8.78
N VAL A 330 37.87 3.23 9.18
CA VAL A 330 39.08 2.98 9.98
C VAL A 330 40.27 3.23 9.05
N ASP A 331 41.05 4.24 9.39
CA ASP A 331 42.27 4.63 8.69
C ASP A 331 43.37 3.64 9.09
N ILE A 332 43.71 2.69 8.20
CA ILE A 332 44.87 1.80 8.39
C ILE A 332 46.00 2.41 7.58
N LYS A 333 46.89 3.15 8.25
CA LYS A 333 48.20 3.51 7.70
C LYS A 333 49.09 2.27 7.65
N ALA A 334 49.78 2.14 6.51
CA ALA A 334 50.74 1.09 6.18
C ALA A 334 51.93 1.01 7.14
#